data_AF-W0RCU9-F1
#
_entry.id   AF-W0RCU9-F1
#
_cell.length_a   1.000
_cell.length_b   1.000
_cell.length_c   1.000
_cell.angle_alpha   90.00
_cell.angle_beta   90.00
_cell.angle_gamma   90.00
#
_symmetry.space_group_name_H-M   'P 1'
#
loop_
_entity.id
_entity.type
_entity.pdbx_description
1 polymer ?
#
loop_
_entity_poly.entity_id
_entity_poly.type
_entity_poly.pdbx_seq_one_letter_code
_entity_poly.pdbx_strand_id
1 'polypeptide(L)'
;MLRRVMLAASLALAAIGATSSRRAAPWIVLVYGNLLPERRALVSWEENQKLLASLGPETVLPPGTARGGERRGLELALFWGWQWKATAGAPASVRALRPEQANQRGWYYPAKDQAPAVMTLGSGFRVVGDSGLAVLRRHGIPTRVR
;
A
#
# COMPACT_ATOMS: atom_id res chain seq x y z
N MET A 1 -12.02 63.39 10.32
CA MET A 1 -13.06 62.40 9.98
C MET A 1 -12.38 61.19 9.36
N LEU A 2 -11.84 60.30 10.20
CA LEU A 2 -11.14 59.06 9.84
C LEU A 2 -11.93 57.92 10.49
N ARG A 3 -12.59 57.07 9.70
CA ARG A 3 -13.12 55.74 10.09
C ARG A 3 -13.95 55.24 8.92
N ARG A 4 -13.45 54.26 8.14
CA ARG A 4 -14.25 53.22 7.43
C ARG A 4 -13.53 52.37 6.38
N VAL A 5 -12.23 52.47 6.14
CA VAL A 5 -11.62 51.75 4.98
C VAL A 5 -10.83 50.48 5.32
N MET A 6 -10.61 50.12 6.59
CA MET A 6 -9.72 48.99 6.94
C MET A 6 -10.43 47.76 7.50
N LEU A 7 -11.35 47.14 6.77
CA LEU A 7 -11.96 45.86 7.17
C LEU A 7 -12.50 45.07 5.96
N ALA A 8 -11.66 44.85 4.95
CA ALA A 8 -12.05 44.01 3.80
C ALA A 8 -10.89 43.22 3.16
N ALA A 9 -9.75 43.06 3.85
CA ALA A 9 -8.54 42.47 3.24
C ALA A 9 -7.93 41.32 4.07
N SER A 10 -8.71 40.63 4.90
CA SER A 10 -8.18 39.62 5.84
C SER A 10 -8.76 38.21 5.69
N LEU A 11 -9.56 37.93 4.65
CA LEU A 11 -10.24 36.63 4.49
C LEU A 11 -9.79 35.79 3.28
N ALA A 12 -8.82 36.25 2.49
CA ALA A 12 -8.49 35.61 1.21
C ALA A 12 -7.25 34.68 1.22
N LEU A 13 -6.59 34.46 2.36
CA LEU A 13 -5.27 33.78 2.39
C LEU A 13 -5.21 32.50 3.24
N ALA A 14 -6.32 31.76 3.39
CA ALA A 14 -6.34 30.48 4.11
C ALA A 14 -6.37 29.24 3.18
N ALA A 15 -6.28 29.42 1.86
CA ALA A 15 -6.26 28.32 0.89
C ALA A 15 -4.84 28.04 0.33
N ILE A 16 -3.80 28.21 1.15
CA ILE A 16 -2.45 27.79 0.78
C ILE A 16 -2.47 26.26 0.77
N GLY A 17 -2.39 25.74 -0.45
CA GLY A 17 -2.71 24.37 -0.83
C GLY A 17 -2.19 23.31 0.13
N ALA A 18 -3.03 22.29 0.36
CA ALA A 18 -2.57 20.98 0.73
C ALA A 18 -1.56 20.54 -0.33
N THR A 19 -0.27 20.73 -0.04
CA THR A 19 0.80 20.16 -0.84
C THR A 19 0.60 18.66 -0.79
N SER A 20 0.08 18.10 -1.88
CA SER A 20 -0.04 16.67 -2.06
C SER A 20 1.38 16.11 -1.96
N SER A 21 1.77 15.64 -0.77
CA SER A 21 2.99 14.87 -0.60
C SER A 21 2.77 13.59 -1.40
N ARG A 22 3.19 13.60 -2.67
CA ARG A 22 3.24 12.41 -3.52
C ARG A 22 4.24 11.48 -2.86
N ARG A 23 3.75 10.62 -1.96
CA ARG A 23 4.56 9.57 -1.36
C ARG A 23 5.08 8.69 -2.48
N ALA A 24 6.37 8.39 -2.45
CA ALA A 24 6.95 7.43 -3.38
C ALA A 24 6.18 6.11 -3.27
N ALA A 25 5.97 5.46 -4.42
CA ALA A 25 5.36 4.14 -4.50
C ALA A 25 6.18 3.25 -5.43
N PRO A 26 6.17 1.92 -5.24
CA PRO A 26 6.77 0.99 -6.17
C PRO A 26 6.00 1.02 -7.49
N TRP A 27 6.71 0.79 -8.59
CA TRP A 27 6.04 0.64 -9.90
C TRP A 27 5.25 -0.66 -9.99
N ILE A 28 5.72 -1.70 -9.29
CA ILE A 28 5.11 -3.03 -9.31
C ILE A 28 5.12 -3.59 -7.88
N VAL A 29 4.00 -4.14 -7.46
CA VAL A 29 3.91 -5.01 -6.28
C VAL A 29 3.45 -6.38 -6.76
N LEU A 30 4.31 -7.38 -6.60
CA LEU A 30 3.92 -8.78 -6.77
C LEU A 30 3.44 -9.34 -5.44
N VAL A 31 2.29 -10.00 -5.47
CA VAL A 31 1.65 -10.67 -4.33
C VAL A 31 1.52 -12.15 -4.66
N TYR A 32 2.07 -13.01 -3.81
CA TYR A 32 2.18 -14.44 -4.08
C TYR A 32 2.15 -15.28 -2.80
N GLY A 33 1.95 -16.58 -2.95
CA GLY A 33 1.89 -17.54 -1.85
C GLY A 33 0.59 -18.35 -1.84
N ASN A 34 0.47 -19.25 -0.87
CA ASN A 34 -0.51 -20.35 -0.88
C ASN A 34 -1.99 -19.92 -0.68
N LEU A 35 -2.27 -18.64 -0.47
CA LEU A 35 -3.64 -18.10 -0.43
C LEU A 35 -4.13 -17.62 -1.81
N LEU A 36 -3.29 -17.71 -2.84
CA LEU A 36 -3.62 -17.34 -4.21
C LEU A 36 -3.34 -18.52 -5.15
N PRO A 37 -4.24 -18.83 -6.10
CA PRO A 37 -3.98 -19.86 -7.11
C PRO A 37 -2.85 -19.44 -8.06
N GLU A 38 -2.72 -18.13 -8.30
CA GLU A 38 -1.69 -17.53 -9.13
C GLU A 38 -1.24 -16.21 -8.50
N ARG A 39 0.02 -15.83 -8.73
CA ARG A 39 0.51 -14.51 -8.29
C ARG A 39 -0.30 -13.36 -8.91
N ARG A 40 -0.46 -12.28 -8.16
CA ARG A 40 -1.09 -11.04 -8.62
C ARG A 40 -0.05 -9.94 -8.72
N ALA A 41 -0.20 -9.07 -9.71
CA ALA A 41 0.70 -7.94 -9.93
C ALA A 41 -0.11 -6.63 -9.91
N LEU A 42 0.24 -5.73 -8.99
CA LEU A 42 -0.29 -4.37 -8.96
C LEU A 42 0.71 -3.47 -9.67
N VAL A 43 0.35 -3.03 -10.88
CA VAL A 43 1.24 -2.28 -11.78
C VAL A 43 0.87 -0.79 -11.91
N SER A 44 -0.24 -0.39 -11.29
CA SER A 44 -0.65 1.01 -11.24
C SER A 44 0.10 1.71 -10.11
N TRP A 45 0.92 2.71 -10.48
CA TRP A 45 1.64 3.53 -9.51
C TRP A 45 0.69 4.24 -8.53
N GLU A 46 -0.47 4.69 -9.01
CA GLU A 46 -1.51 5.32 -8.18
C GLU A 46 -2.11 4.33 -7.18
N GLU A 47 -2.45 3.11 -7.62
CA GLU A 47 -3.00 2.09 -6.70
C GLU A 47 -1.96 1.64 -5.68
N ASN A 48 -0.70 1.51 -6.08
CA ASN A 48 0.40 1.20 -5.17
C ASN A 48 0.62 2.32 -4.15
N GLN A 49 0.55 3.58 -4.58
CA GLN A 49 0.60 4.72 -3.67
C GLN A 49 -0.58 4.70 -2.68
N LYS A 50 -1.80 4.46 -3.17
CA LYS A 50 -3.00 4.36 -2.34
C LYS A 50 -2.90 3.23 -1.31
N LEU A 51 -2.38 2.07 -1.73
CA LEU A 51 -2.13 0.93 -0.84
C LEU A 51 -1.15 1.31 0.28
N LEU A 52 0.00 1.89 -0.06
CA LEU A 52 1.01 2.26 0.93
C LEU A 52 0.57 3.43 1.83
N ALA A 53 -0.18 4.38 1.28
CA ALA A 53 -0.73 5.50 2.04
C ALA A 53 -1.83 5.06 3.03
N SER A 54 -2.47 3.91 2.79
CA SER A 54 -3.49 3.35 3.70
C SER A 54 -2.90 2.69 4.96
N LEU A 55 -1.58 2.50 5.00
CA LEU A 55 -0.93 1.82 6.13
C LEU A 55 -0.94 2.73 7.36
N GLY A 56 -1.45 2.17 8.46
CA GLY A 56 -1.43 2.82 9.77
C GLY A 56 -0.03 2.98 10.36
N PRO A 57 0.04 3.50 11.61
CA PRO A 57 1.29 3.49 12.37
C PRO A 57 1.80 2.06 12.55
N GLU A 58 3.10 1.95 12.81
CA GLU A 58 3.71 0.67 13.16
C GLU A 58 3.10 0.17 14.48
N THR A 59 2.81 -1.12 14.54
CA THR A 59 2.18 -1.77 15.67
C THR A 59 2.83 -3.12 15.96
N VAL A 60 2.69 -3.56 17.20
CA VAL A 60 3.10 -4.89 17.64
C VAL A 60 2.04 -5.90 17.20
N LEU A 61 2.46 -7.07 16.75
CA LEU A 61 1.53 -8.10 16.29
C LEU A 61 0.55 -8.55 17.38
N PRO A 62 -0.70 -8.84 17.02
CA PRO A 62 -1.52 -9.78 17.78
C PRO A 62 -0.83 -11.15 17.81
N PRO A 63 -0.89 -11.89 18.94
CA PRO A 63 -0.40 -13.27 19.03
C PRO A 63 -0.88 -14.14 17.85
N GLY A 64 -0.01 -15.00 17.32
CA GLY A 64 -0.35 -15.90 16.21
C GLY A 64 -0.19 -15.34 14.78
N THR A 65 0.22 -14.07 14.64
CA THR A 65 0.48 -13.44 13.33
C THR A 65 1.93 -13.58 12.83
N ALA A 66 2.82 -14.22 13.61
CA ALA A 66 4.22 -14.43 13.24
C ALA A 66 4.37 -15.42 12.08
N ARG A 67 5.51 -15.38 11.38
CA ARG A 67 5.89 -16.37 10.36
C ARG A 67 5.95 -17.76 11.01
N GLY A 68 5.00 -18.63 10.67
CA GLY A 68 4.83 -19.95 11.31
C GLY A 68 3.71 -20.04 12.36
N GLY A 69 3.01 -18.93 12.64
CA GLY A 69 1.77 -18.94 13.41
C GLY A 69 0.57 -19.44 12.60
N GLU A 70 -0.60 -19.48 13.23
CA GLU A 70 -1.84 -19.97 12.60
C GLU A 70 -2.34 -19.08 11.45
N ARG A 71 -1.88 -17.83 11.36
CA ARG A 71 -2.34 -16.88 10.36
C ARG A 71 -1.48 -16.97 9.11
N ARG A 72 -2.05 -17.57 8.06
CA ARG A 72 -1.43 -17.64 6.73
C ARG A 72 -1.28 -16.24 6.13
N GLY A 73 -0.10 -15.97 5.58
CA GLY A 73 0.22 -14.71 4.89
C GLY A 73 0.52 -14.93 3.41
N LEU A 74 0.52 -13.82 2.68
CA LEU A 74 1.00 -13.68 1.31
C LEU A 74 2.32 -12.92 1.34
N GLU A 75 3.24 -13.31 0.48
CA GLU A 75 4.51 -12.63 0.29
C GLU A 75 4.36 -11.45 -0.67
N LEU A 76 5.14 -10.40 -0.41
CA LEU A 76 5.19 -9.19 -1.21
C LEU A 76 6.59 -9.01 -1.78
N ALA A 77 6.67 -8.72 -3.06
CA ALA A 77 7.89 -8.29 -3.75
C ALA A 77 7.63 -6.92 -4.40
N LEU A 78 8.31 -5.88 -3.89
CA LEU A 78 8.10 -4.49 -4.25
C LEU A 78 9.28 -4.00 -5.11
N PHE A 79 8.95 -3.48 -6.28
CA PHE A 79 9.89 -3.04 -7.30
C PHE A 79 9.93 -1.51 -7.35
N TRP A 80 10.91 -0.92 -6.68
CA TRP A 80 11.08 0.53 -6.57
C TRP A 80 12.13 1.06 -7.53
N GLY A 81 11.96 2.32 -7.93
CA GLY A 81 12.88 3.01 -8.82
C GLY A 81 12.40 3.00 -10.28
N TRP A 82 12.77 4.05 -11.00
CA TRP A 82 12.29 4.34 -12.35
C TRP A 82 12.60 3.25 -13.37
N GLN A 83 13.62 2.41 -13.15
CA GLN A 83 13.98 1.31 -14.03
C GLN A 83 12.85 0.29 -14.22
N TRP A 84 11.91 0.20 -13.27
CA TRP A 84 10.76 -0.71 -13.36
C TRP A 84 9.55 -0.11 -14.08
N LYS A 85 9.58 1.17 -14.45
CA LYS A 85 8.47 1.86 -15.13
C LYS A 85 8.11 1.19 -16.46
N ALA A 86 9.11 0.90 -17.28
CA ALA A 86 8.89 0.25 -18.58
C ALA A 86 8.29 -1.16 -18.40
N THR A 87 8.80 -1.91 -17.42
CA THR A 87 8.26 -3.23 -17.06
C THR A 87 6.80 -3.14 -16.63
N ALA A 88 6.41 -2.16 -15.82
CA ALA A 88 5.03 -1.98 -15.36
C ALA A 88 4.04 -1.73 -16.50
N GLY A 89 4.49 -1.09 -17.59
CA GLY A 89 3.70 -0.84 -18.80
C GLY A 89 3.63 -2.01 -19.79
N ALA A 90 4.36 -3.10 -19.55
CA ALA A 90 4.50 -4.22 -20.49
C ALA A 90 4.02 -5.55 -19.87
N PRO A 91 2.79 -6.02 -20.15
CA PRO A 91 2.21 -7.20 -19.51
C PRO A 91 3.06 -8.47 -19.61
N ALA A 92 3.73 -8.68 -20.75
CA ALA A 92 4.63 -9.82 -20.92
C ALA A 92 5.83 -9.75 -19.98
N SER A 93 6.41 -8.55 -19.80
CA SER A 93 7.53 -8.32 -18.88
C SER A 93 7.11 -8.48 -17.42
N VAL A 94 5.93 -7.99 -17.04
CA VAL A 94 5.35 -8.23 -15.70
C VAL A 94 5.16 -9.72 -15.44
N ARG A 95 4.65 -10.47 -16.42
CA ARG A 95 4.50 -11.92 -16.31
C ARG A 95 5.84 -12.65 -16.21
N ALA A 96 6.93 -12.09 -16.72
CA ALA A 96 8.26 -12.70 -16.63
C ALA A 96 8.99 -12.37 -15.30
N LEU A 97 8.49 -11.41 -14.52
CA LEU A 97 9.11 -11.02 -13.26
C LEU A 97 9.13 -12.17 -12.25
N ARG A 98 10.25 -12.27 -11.54
CA ARG A 98 10.43 -13.17 -10.41
C ARG A 98 10.55 -12.36 -9.12
N PRO A 99 9.95 -12.83 -8.01
CA PRO A 99 10.00 -12.11 -6.74
C PRO A 99 11.42 -11.74 -6.26
N GLU A 100 12.43 -12.55 -6.63
CA GLU A 100 13.81 -12.34 -6.21
C GLU A 100 14.46 -11.10 -6.79
N GLN A 101 13.90 -10.56 -7.87
CA GLN A 101 14.38 -9.35 -8.53
C GLN A 101 13.91 -8.07 -7.82
N ALA A 102 13.00 -8.18 -6.85
CA ALA A 102 12.52 -7.03 -6.09
C ALA A 102 13.59 -6.51 -5.12
N ASN A 103 13.67 -5.19 -4.99
CA ASN A 103 14.61 -4.52 -4.08
C ASN A 103 14.02 -4.25 -2.69
N GLN A 104 12.74 -4.56 -2.47
CA GLN A 104 12.16 -4.67 -1.14
C GLN A 104 11.20 -5.86 -1.09
N ARG A 105 11.19 -6.57 0.03
CA ARG A 105 10.27 -7.68 0.30
C ARG A 105 9.42 -7.38 1.53
N GLY A 106 8.29 -8.06 1.63
CA GLY A 106 7.37 -7.90 2.74
C GLY A 106 6.37 -9.03 2.83
N TRP A 107 5.40 -8.87 3.73
CA TRP A 107 4.30 -9.81 3.89
C TRP A 107 2.99 -9.06 4.06
N TYR A 108 1.91 -9.70 3.60
CA TYR A 108 0.53 -9.29 3.83
C TYR A 108 -0.22 -10.42 4.51
N TYR A 109 -0.93 -10.12 5.58
CA TYR A 109 -1.78 -11.07 6.30
C TYR A 109 -3.23 -10.58 6.19
N PRO A 110 -4.10 -11.28 5.44
CA PRO A 110 -5.52 -10.98 5.38
C PRO A 110 -6.16 -11.03 6.77
N ALA A 111 -7.23 -10.28 7.00
CA ALA A 111 -7.95 -10.32 8.29
C ALA A 111 -8.37 -11.76 8.64
N LYS A 112 -8.27 -12.15 9.91
CA LYS A 112 -8.69 -13.47 10.41
C LYS A 112 -9.40 -13.27 11.75
N ASP A 113 -10.58 -13.83 11.91
CA ASP A 113 -11.42 -13.61 13.11
C ASP A 113 -11.57 -12.12 13.42
N GLN A 114 -11.18 -11.70 14.63
CA GLN A 114 -11.15 -10.31 15.10
C GLN A 114 -9.86 -9.56 14.73
N ALA A 115 -8.83 -10.25 14.21
CA ALA A 115 -7.56 -9.63 13.87
C ALA A 115 -7.65 -8.86 12.54
N PRO A 116 -7.27 -7.57 12.51
CA PRO A 116 -7.32 -6.76 11.29
C PRO A 116 -6.25 -7.20 10.30
N ALA A 117 -6.45 -6.91 9.02
CA ALA A 117 -5.47 -7.13 7.97
C ALA A 117 -4.20 -6.29 8.22
N VAL A 118 -3.02 -6.90 8.09
CA VAL A 118 -1.74 -6.22 8.36
C VAL A 118 -0.71 -6.46 7.26
N MET A 119 0.21 -5.53 7.07
CA MET A 119 1.39 -5.67 6.21
C MET A 119 2.67 -5.39 6.98
N THR A 120 3.76 -5.97 6.51
CA THR A 120 5.13 -5.61 6.91
C THR A 120 5.98 -5.32 5.67
N LEU A 121 6.71 -4.21 5.72
CA LEU A 121 7.59 -3.71 4.67
C LEU A 121 8.94 -3.32 5.29
N GLY A 122 9.64 -4.29 5.87
CA GLY A 122 10.82 -4.07 6.70
C GLY A 122 10.58 -4.53 8.14
N SER A 123 10.79 -3.64 9.11
CA SER A 123 10.45 -3.91 10.51
C SER A 123 8.99 -3.58 10.81
N GLY A 124 8.38 -4.39 11.66
CA GLY A 124 7.06 -4.13 12.23
C GLY A 124 5.88 -4.35 11.29
N PHE A 125 4.69 -4.24 11.88
CA PHE A 125 3.42 -4.48 11.21
C PHE A 125 2.61 -3.20 11.17
N ARG A 126 1.81 -3.05 10.12
CA ARG A 126 0.94 -1.90 9.93
C ARG A 126 -0.42 -2.40 9.51
N VAL A 127 -1.47 -1.91 10.17
CA VAL A 127 -2.85 -2.19 9.77
C VAL A 127 -3.11 -1.60 8.40
N VAL A 128 -3.73 -2.39 7.52
CA VAL A 128 -4.12 -1.94 6.18
C VAL A 128 -5.48 -1.27 6.28
N GLY A 129 -5.55 0.03 5.99
CA GLY A 129 -6.82 0.77 5.96
C GLY A 129 -7.73 0.37 4.78
N ASP A 130 -8.99 0.78 4.85
CA ASP A 130 -10.03 0.40 3.89
C ASP A 130 -9.70 0.72 2.44
N SER A 131 -9.03 1.85 2.20
CA SER A 131 -8.61 2.27 0.87
C SER A 131 -7.58 1.32 0.24
N GLY A 132 -6.68 0.74 1.05
CA GLY A 132 -5.74 -0.29 0.63
C GLY A 132 -6.41 -1.65 0.45
N LEU A 133 -7.32 -2.02 1.36
CA LEU A 133 -8.12 -3.24 1.21
C LEU A 133 -8.96 -3.23 -0.06
N ALA A 134 -9.49 -2.08 -0.46
CA ALA A 134 -10.20 -1.92 -1.72
C ALA A 134 -9.30 -2.16 -2.94
N VAL A 135 -8.05 -1.69 -2.91
CA VAL A 135 -7.05 -1.99 -3.97
C VAL A 135 -6.80 -3.50 -4.03
N LEU A 136 -6.47 -4.13 -2.90
CA LEU A 136 -6.20 -5.58 -2.86
C LEU A 136 -7.37 -6.41 -3.41
N ARG A 137 -8.60 -6.08 -2.98
CA ARG A 137 -9.81 -6.78 -3.42
C ARG A 137 -10.05 -6.66 -4.92
N ARG A 138 -9.80 -5.48 -5.51
CA ARG A 138 -9.92 -5.26 -6.96
C ARG A 138 -9.00 -6.17 -7.78
N HIS A 139 -7.85 -6.53 -7.21
CA HIS A 139 -6.88 -7.45 -7.80
C HIS A 139 -7.11 -8.92 -7.43
N GLY A 140 -8.25 -9.24 -6.79
CA GLY A 140 -8.57 -10.60 -6.36
C GLY A 140 -7.70 -11.11 -5.22
N ILE A 141 -7.05 -10.23 -4.46
CA ILE A 141 -6.25 -10.59 -3.28
C ILE A 141 -7.19 -10.70 -2.07
N PRO A 142 -7.21 -11.84 -1.36
CA PRO A 142 -8.11 -12.05 -0.22
C PRO A 142 -7.88 -10.99 0.86
N THR A 143 -8.94 -10.25 1.23
CA THR A 143 -8.85 -9.29 2.35
C THR A 143 -9.19 -9.90 3.71
N ARG A 144 -9.77 -11.11 3.70
CA ARG A 144 -10.14 -11.88 4.89
C ARG A 144 -10.02 -13.38 4.59
N VAL A 145 -9.60 -14.14 5.60
CA VAL A 145 -9.61 -15.60 5.62
C VAL A 145 -10.45 -16.07 6.82
N ARG A 146 -11.09 -17.23 6.68
CA ARG A 146 -11.78 -17.91 7.78
C ARG A 146 -10.79 -18.74 8.59
#